data_AF-A0A839HHW8-F1
#
_entry.id   AF-A0A839HHW8-F1
#
_cell.length_a   1.000
_cell.length_b   1.000
_cell.length_c   1.000
_cell.angle_alpha   90.00
_cell.angle_beta   90.00
_cell.angle_gamma   90.00
#
_symmetry.space_group_name_H-M   'P 1'
#
loop_
_entity.id
_entity.type
_entity.pdbx_description
1 polymer ?
#
loop_
_entity_poly.entity_id
_entity_poly.type
_entity_poly.pdbx_seq_one_letter_code
_entity_poly.pdbx_strand_id
1 'polypeptide(L)'
;MTELSTLYQTDYAQWALRNAELLRSGRFAELDIEHLLEELSDMSKSDRRELHSRLLVLIAHLLKWQFQYQTLADRWREFDGRSWRASIIEQRNQIAGLLKQSPGLKSVFDDSVVEAYDDALTLAHKETRLPLTTFPATCPYSVAQLLDDDFYPDNTE
;
A
#
# COMPACT_ATOMS: atom_id res chain seq x y z
N MET A 1 28.96 -23.23 -2.81
CA MET A 1 28.55 -21.91 -3.31
C MET A 1 28.71 -21.93 -4.81
N THR A 2 27.63 -21.80 -5.58
CA THR A 2 27.70 -21.82 -7.05
C THR A 2 28.14 -20.44 -7.56
N GLU A 3 28.52 -20.37 -8.84
CA GLU A 3 28.78 -19.08 -9.52
C GLU A 3 27.56 -18.15 -9.39
N LEU A 4 26.36 -18.70 -9.56
CA LEU A 4 25.10 -17.95 -9.41
C LEU A 4 24.90 -17.43 -7.99
N SER A 5 25.12 -18.25 -6.95
CA SER A 5 24.97 -17.78 -5.56
C SER A 5 25.96 -16.66 -5.22
N THR A 6 27.11 -16.61 -5.88
CA THR A 6 28.07 -15.51 -5.72
C THR A 6 27.56 -14.26 -6.43
N LEU A 7 27.11 -14.39 -7.68
CA LEU A 7 26.51 -13.29 -8.43
C LEU A 7 25.30 -12.69 -7.71
N TYR A 8 24.46 -13.51 -7.06
CA TYR A 8 23.32 -13.01 -6.29
C TYR A 8 23.73 -11.96 -5.25
N GLN A 9 24.86 -12.18 -4.58
CA GLN A 9 25.37 -11.29 -3.53
C GLN A 9 26.18 -10.10 -4.07
N THR A 10 26.87 -10.27 -5.22
CA THR A 10 27.84 -9.28 -5.72
C THR A 10 27.36 -8.47 -6.91
N ASP A 11 26.51 -9.06 -7.76
CA ASP A 11 25.95 -8.46 -8.97
C ASP A 11 24.58 -9.09 -9.29
N TYR A 12 23.58 -8.64 -8.52
CA TYR A 12 22.20 -9.12 -8.63
C TYR A 12 21.64 -9.00 -10.06
N ALA A 13 22.01 -7.96 -10.81
CA ALA A 13 21.55 -7.75 -12.17
C ALA A 13 22.07 -8.85 -13.11
N GLN A 14 23.36 -9.19 -13.02
CA GLN A 14 23.92 -10.30 -13.79
C GLN A 14 23.37 -11.65 -13.35
N TRP A 15 23.14 -11.85 -12.04
CA TRP A 15 22.47 -13.07 -11.54
C TRP A 15 21.08 -13.26 -12.16
N ALA A 16 20.26 -12.20 -12.18
CA ALA A 16 18.91 -12.25 -12.74
C ALA A 16 18.93 -12.53 -14.25
N LEU A 17 19.81 -11.84 -14.99
CA LEU A 17 20.00 -12.07 -16.43
C LEU A 17 20.43 -13.51 -16.73
N ARG A 18 21.35 -14.06 -15.93
CA ARG A 18 21.86 -15.42 -16.14
C ARG A 18 20.79 -16.48 -15.86
N ASN A 19 20.02 -16.34 -14.77
CA ASN A 19 18.89 -17.24 -14.51
C ASN A 19 17.80 -17.14 -15.58
N ALA A 20 17.52 -15.93 -16.09
CA ALA A 20 16.58 -15.74 -17.19
C ALA A 20 17.03 -16.45 -18.48
N GLU A 21 18.33 -16.40 -18.80
CA GLU A 21 18.89 -17.10 -19.96
C GLU A 21 18.86 -18.62 -19.79
N LEU A 22 19.16 -19.13 -18.60
CA LEU A 22 19.05 -20.56 -18.28
C LEU A 22 17.60 -21.06 -18.39
N LEU A 23 16.62 -20.26 -17.94
CA LEU A 23 15.19 -20.54 -18.12
C LEU A 23 14.81 -20.60 -19.60
N ARG A 24 15.21 -19.59 -20.40
CA ARG A 24 14.91 -19.54 -21.85
C ARG A 24 15.52 -20.71 -22.62
N SER A 25 16.70 -21.15 -22.21
CA SER A 25 17.42 -22.27 -22.84
C SER A 25 17.01 -23.66 -22.31
N GLY A 26 16.07 -23.73 -21.36
CA GLY A 26 15.59 -24.99 -20.78
C GLY A 26 16.60 -25.70 -19.89
N ARG A 27 17.64 -25.01 -19.43
CA ARG A 27 18.73 -25.55 -18.61
C ARG A 27 18.39 -25.53 -17.12
N PHE A 28 17.28 -26.19 -16.76
CA PHE A 28 16.70 -26.11 -15.41
C PHE A 28 17.61 -26.66 -14.30
N ALA A 29 18.49 -27.62 -14.62
CA ALA A 29 19.43 -28.21 -13.66
C ALA A 29 20.50 -27.22 -13.17
N GLU A 30 20.67 -26.09 -13.84
CA GLU A 30 21.69 -25.08 -13.53
C GLU A 30 21.10 -23.82 -12.88
N LEU A 31 19.78 -23.79 -12.67
CA LEU A 31 19.12 -22.66 -12.04
C LEU A 31 19.49 -22.55 -10.56
N ASP A 32 19.55 -21.32 -10.09
CA ASP A 32 19.67 -21.01 -8.67
C ASP A 32 18.29 -21.03 -8.02
N ILE A 33 17.70 -22.24 -7.93
CA ILE A 33 16.30 -22.44 -7.51
C ILE A 33 16.01 -21.86 -6.12
N GLU A 34 16.97 -21.95 -5.19
CA GLU A 34 16.81 -21.47 -3.82
C GLU A 34 16.57 -19.96 -3.78
N HIS A 35 17.48 -19.17 -4.36
CA HIS A 35 17.35 -17.71 -4.42
C HIS A 35 16.18 -17.30 -5.33
N LEU A 36 15.87 -18.04 -6.40
CA LEU A 36 14.69 -17.75 -7.22
C LEU A 36 13.37 -17.90 -6.44
N LEU A 37 13.25 -18.93 -5.60
CA LEU A 37 12.07 -19.11 -4.74
C LEU A 37 11.98 -18.04 -3.66
N GLU A 38 13.12 -17.62 -3.11
CA GLU A 38 13.22 -16.50 -2.18
C GLU A 38 12.71 -15.22 -2.83
N GLU A 39 13.24 -14.82 -3.98
CA GLU A 39 12.83 -13.61 -4.70
C GLU A 39 11.35 -13.62 -5.09
N LEU A 40 10.82 -14.76 -5.57
CA LEU A 40 9.40 -14.87 -5.90
C LEU A 40 8.50 -14.71 -4.66
N SER A 41 8.93 -15.30 -3.54
CA SER A 41 8.20 -15.19 -2.27
C SER A 41 8.26 -13.76 -1.73
N ASP A 42 9.42 -13.14 -1.78
CA ASP A 42 9.67 -11.83 -1.20
C ASP A 42 9.07 -10.70 -2.04
N MET A 43 9.06 -10.82 -3.36
CA MET A 43 8.31 -9.92 -4.24
C MET A 43 6.83 -9.93 -3.88
N SER A 44 6.21 -11.12 -3.72
CA SER A 44 4.79 -11.22 -3.35
C SER A 44 4.47 -10.62 -1.98
N LYS A 45 5.39 -10.75 -1.00
CA LYS A 45 5.25 -10.16 0.33
C LYS A 45 5.51 -8.66 0.31
N SER A 46 6.46 -8.19 -0.51
CA SER A 46 6.80 -6.77 -0.64
C SER A 46 5.60 -6.00 -1.20
N ASP A 47 5.01 -6.51 -2.27
CA ASP A 47 3.83 -5.93 -2.90
C ASP A 47 2.63 -5.83 -1.94
N ARG A 48 2.38 -6.89 -1.15
CA ARG A 48 1.33 -6.89 -0.12
C ARG A 48 1.61 -5.89 1.00
N ARG A 49 2.85 -5.84 1.50
CA ARG A 49 3.26 -4.85 2.52
C ARG A 49 3.15 -3.43 2.01
N GLU A 50 3.50 -3.19 0.75
CA GLU A 50 3.34 -1.88 0.15
C GLU A 50 1.86 -1.51 0.04
N LEU A 51 1.02 -2.40 -0.50
CA LEU A 51 -0.43 -2.17 -0.58
C LEU A 51 -1.01 -1.80 0.79
N HIS A 52 -0.70 -2.59 1.82
CA HIS A 52 -1.12 -2.34 3.19
C HIS A 52 -0.67 -0.94 3.68
N SER A 53 0.61 -0.60 3.50
CA SER A 53 1.17 0.70 3.90
C SER A 53 0.46 1.88 3.21
N ARG A 54 0.20 1.77 1.90
CA ARG A 54 -0.52 2.81 1.16
C ARG A 54 -1.97 2.94 1.61
N LEU A 55 -2.66 1.82 1.80
CA LEU A 55 -4.05 1.78 2.28
C LEU A 55 -4.17 2.37 3.67
N LEU A 56 -3.27 2.02 4.59
CA LEU A 56 -3.23 2.56 5.95
C LEU A 56 -3.19 4.08 5.92
N VAL A 57 -2.25 4.66 5.16
CA VAL A 57 -2.10 6.12 5.07
C VAL A 57 -3.31 6.77 4.40
N LEU A 58 -3.83 6.17 3.33
CA LEU A 58 -5.02 6.67 2.62
C LEU A 58 -6.24 6.70 3.56
N ILE A 59 -6.55 5.58 4.19
CA ILE A 59 -7.69 5.43 5.10
C ILE A 59 -7.56 6.39 6.27
N ALA A 60 -6.37 6.52 6.88
CA ALA A 60 -6.15 7.44 7.99
C ALA A 60 -6.42 8.90 7.58
N HIS A 61 -6.01 9.31 6.37
CA HIS A 61 -6.29 10.64 5.86
C HIS A 61 -7.75 10.86 5.50
N LEU A 62 -8.45 9.84 5.00
CA LEU A 62 -9.90 9.91 4.77
C LEU A 62 -10.67 10.01 6.09
N LEU A 63 -10.27 9.27 7.13
CA LEU A 63 -10.85 9.42 8.49
C LEU A 63 -10.60 10.82 9.06
N LYS A 64 -9.38 11.36 8.94
CA LYS A 64 -9.08 12.74 9.32
C LYS A 64 -9.95 13.74 8.57
N TRP A 65 -10.14 13.51 7.27
CA TRP A 65 -11.02 14.31 6.43
C TRP A 65 -12.46 14.28 6.95
N GLN A 66 -13.02 13.09 7.14
CA GLN A 66 -14.42 12.91 7.56
C GLN A 66 -14.72 13.37 9.00
N PHE A 67 -13.77 13.27 9.92
CA PHE A 67 -14.06 13.45 11.35
C PHE A 67 -13.38 14.68 11.97
N GLN A 68 -12.45 15.33 11.28
CA GLN A 68 -11.72 16.48 11.84
C GLN A 68 -11.69 17.71 10.92
N TYR A 69 -11.78 17.54 9.59
CA TYR A 69 -11.58 18.63 8.64
C TYR A 69 -12.50 19.83 8.91
N GLN A 70 -13.81 19.61 9.01
CA GLN A 70 -14.79 20.69 9.22
C GLN A 70 -14.49 21.49 10.50
N THR A 71 -14.24 20.78 11.62
CA THR A 71 -13.89 21.43 12.89
C THR A 71 -12.63 22.30 12.80
N LEU A 72 -11.62 21.87 12.06
CA LEU A 72 -10.39 22.65 11.88
C LEU A 72 -10.60 23.82 10.91
N ALA A 73 -11.33 23.62 9.82
CA ALA A 73 -11.64 24.66 8.85
C ALA A 73 -12.46 25.81 9.49
N ASP A 74 -13.42 25.48 10.35
CA ASP A 74 -14.21 26.48 11.08
C ASP A 74 -13.38 27.24 12.12
N ARG A 75 -12.45 26.55 12.78
CA ARG A 75 -11.64 27.12 13.87
C ARG A 75 -10.44 27.91 13.38
N TRP A 76 -9.83 27.50 12.28
CA TRP A 76 -8.57 28.06 11.76
C TRP A 76 -8.77 28.49 10.32
N ARG A 77 -8.92 29.80 10.10
CA ARG A 77 -9.18 30.39 8.77
C ARG A 77 -8.12 30.04 7.70
N GLU A 78 -6.90 29.76 8.11
CA GLU A 78 -5.80 29.38 7.21
C GLU A 78 -5.75 27.88 6.89
N PHE A 79 -6.49 27.05 7.65
CA PHE A 79 -6.55 25.62 7.42
C PHE A 79 -7.55 25.32 6.29
N ASP A 80 -7.04 24.73 5.21
CA ASP A 80 -7.87 24.35 4.06
C ASP A 80 -7.67 22.88 3.62
N GLY A 81 -6.94 22.10 4.43
CA GLY A 81 -6.73 20.66 4.20
C GLY A 81 -5.90 20.31 2.97
N ARG A 82 -5.21 21.27 2.33
CA ARG A 82 -4.39 21.01 1.13
C ARG A 82 -3.36 19.90 1.32
N SER A 83 -2.68 19.87 2.46
CA SER A 83 -1.69 18.83 2.76
C SER A 83 -2.33 17.44 2.87
N TRP A 84 -3.51 17.34 3.49
CA TRP A 84 -4.23 16.07 3.60
C TRP A 84 -4.76 15.60 2.24
N ARG A 85 -5.30 16.53 1.44
CA ARG A 85 -5.72 16.25 0.07
C ARG A 85 -4.56 15.74 -0.78
N ALA A 86 -3.39 16.38 -0.67
CA ALA A 86 -2.18 15.94 -1.37
C ALA A 86 -1.77 14.52 -0.97
N SER A 87 -1.83 14.18 0.32
CA SER A 87 -1.56 12.81 0.79
C SER A 87 -2.56 11.79 0.25
N ILE A 88 -3.86 12.12 0.21
CA ILE A 88 -4.90 11.25 -0.36
C ILE A 88 -4.63 10.97 -1.84
N ILE A 89 -4.41 12.03 -2.63
CA ILE A 89 -4.11 11.92 -4.07
C ILE A 89 -2.85 11.07 -4.30
N GLU A 90 -1.79 11.34 -3.52
CA GLU A 90 -0.54 10.58 -3.62
C GLU A 90 -0.76 9.09 -3.33
N GLN A 91 -1.45 8.73 -2.24
CA GLN A 91 -1.67 7.31 -1.94
C GLN A 91 -2.54 6.63 -2.99
N ARG A 92 -3.57 7.30 -3.53
CA ARG A 92 -4.38 6.77 -4.64
C ARG A 92 -3.54 6.49 -5.89
N ASN A 93 -2.69 7.44 -6.28
CA ASN A 93 -1.79 7.27 -7.42
C ASN A 93 -0.81 6.10 -7.21
N GLN A 94 -0.23 5.98 -6.02
CA GLN A 94 0.69 4.89 -5.69
C GLN A 94 -0.01 3.54 -5.69
N ILE A 95 -1.22 3.45 -5.13
CA ILE A 95 -2.04 2.22 -5.17
C ILE A 95 -2.39 1.84 -6.60
N ALA A 96 -2.84 2.80 -7.43
CA ALA A 96 -3.15 2.54 -8.84
C ALA A 96 -1.92 2.06 -9.61
N GLY A 97 -0.75 2.66 -9.37
CA GLY A 97 0.52 2.24 -9.93
C GLY A 97 0.91 0.82 -9.51
N LEU A 98 0.75 0.49 -8.23
CA LEU A 98 1.02 -0.83 -7.67
C LEU A 98 0.08 -1.90 -8.26
N LEU A 99 -1.22 -1.63 -8.33
CA LEU A 99 -2.20 -2.55 -8.93
C LEU A 99 -2.00 -2.78 -10.43
N LYS A 100 -1.37 -1.81 -11.13
CA LYS A 100 -0.98 -1.96 -12.54
C LYS A 100 0.24 -2.86 -12.69
N GLN A 101 1.22 -2.74 -11.79
CA GLN A 101 2.44 -3.56 -11.80
C GLN A 101 2.18 -4.99 -11.32
N SER A 102 1.32 -5.14 -10.32
CA SER A 102 0.98 -6.42 -9.69
C SER A 102 -0.54 -6.65 -9.68
N PRO A 103 -1.16 -7.00 -10.83
CA PRO A 103 -2.61 -7.20 -10.92
C PRO A 103 -3.18 -8.25 -9.96
N GLY A 104 -2.36 -9.21 -9.53
CA GLY A 104 -2.75 -10.23 -8.54
C GLY A 104 -3.16 -9.64 -7.19
N LEU A 105 -2.67 -8.45 -6.85
CA LEU A 105 -3.06 -7.75 -5.61
C LEU A 105 -4.55 -7.40 -5.56
N LYS A 106 -5.22 -7.28 -6.71
CA LYS A 106 -6.68 -7.03 -6.74
C LYS A 106 -7.47 -8.10 -6.02
N SER A 107 -6.99 -9.34 -6.01
CA SER A 107 -7.67 -10.47 -5.36
C SER A 107 -7.62 -10.41 -3.83
N VAL A 108 -6.68 -9.67 -3.25
CA VAL A 108 -6.47 -9.54 -1.80
C VAL A 108 -6.76 -8.12 -1.30
N PHE A 109 -7.32 -7.26 -2.16
CA PHE A 109 -7.49 -5.86 -1.84
C PHE A 109 -8.47 -5.65 -0.69
N ASP A 110 -9.61 -6.34 -0.71
CA ASP A 110 -10.62 -6.28 0.37
C ASP A 110 -10.01 -6.69 1.72
N ASP A 111 -9.30 -7.82 1.75
CA ASP A 111 -8.61 -8.29 2.96
C ASP A 111 -7.56 -7.28 3.43
N SER A 112 -6.80 -6.69 2.49
CA SER A 112 -5.79 -5.67 2.80
C SER A 112 -6.40 -4.39 3.36
N VAL A 113 -7.62 -4.02 2.96
CA VAL A 113 -8.36 -2.89 3.54
C VAL A 113 -8.75 -3.18 4.98
N VAL A 114 -9.23 -4.40 5.25
CA VAL A 114 -9.59 -4.83 6.62
C VAL A 114 -8.35 -4.81 7.52
N GLU A 115 -7.24 -5.40 7.08
CA GLU A 115 -5.98 -5.41 7.82
C GLU A 115 -5.45 -3.99 8.07
N ALA A 116 -5.44 -3.13 7.04
CA ALA A 116 -4.92 -1.78 7.14
C ALA A 116 -5.80 -0.85 8.00
N TYR A 117 -7.07 -1.19 8.21
CA TYR A 117 -8.03 -0.31 8.90
C TYR A 117 -7.67 -0.10 10.37
N ASP A 118 -7.29 -1.16 11.09
CA ASP A 118 -6.97 -1.07 12.52
C ASP A 118 -5.75 -0.16 12.77
N ASP A 119 -4.75 -0.27 11.90
CA ASP A 119 -3.57 0.61 11.95
C ASP A 119 -3.92 2.04 11.52
N ALA A 120 -4.79 2.21 10.52
CA ALA A 120 -5.27 3.52 10.07
C ALA A 120 -6.07 4.24 11.16
N LEU A 121 -6.92 3.53 11.90
CA LEU A 121 -7.63 4.03 13.08
C LEU A 121 -6.64 4.52 14.14
N THR A 122 -5.62 3.71 14.43
CA THR A 122 -4.58 4.06 15.40
C THR A 122 -3.81 5.32 14.96
N LEU A 123 -3.48 5.44 13.68
CA LEU A 123 -2.82 6.62 13.13
C LEU A 123 -3.72 7.86 13.20
N ALA A 124 -4.96 7.75 12.75
CA ALA A 124 -5.94 8.84 12.79
C ALA A 124 -6.18 9.31 14.24
N HIS A 125 -6.34 8.40 15.19
CA HIS A 125 -6.46 8.72 16.61
C HIS A 125 -5.24 9.50 17.12
N LYS A 126 -4.02 9.04 16.83
CA LYS A 126 -2.79 9.69 17.30
C LYS A 126 -2.61 11.09 16.71
N GLU A 127 -2.93 11.29 15.44
CA GLU A 127 -2.77 12.58 14.76
C GLU A 127 -3.88 13.58 15.10
N THR A 128 -5.13 13.11 15.18
CA THR A 128 -6.28 13.99 15.46
C THR A 128 -6.51 14.24 16.94
N ARG A 129 -6.08 13.32 17.80
CA ARG A 129 -6.42 13.21 19.23
C ARG A 129 -7.92 13.02 19.50
N LEU A 130 -8.71 12.66 18.48
CA LEU A 130 -10.11 12.29 18.66
C LEU A 130 -10.20 10.89 19.29
N PRO A 131 -11.16 10.61 20.19
CA PRO A 131 -11.35 9.27 20.75
C PRO A 131 -11.52 8.20 19.66
N LEU A 132 -11.03 6.98 19.89
CA LEU A 132 -11.24 5.86 18.94
C LEU A 132 -12.73 5.60 18.67
N THR A 133 -13.60 5.87 19.64
CA THR A 133 -15.07 5.76 19.52
C THR A 133 -15.70 6.76 18.56
N THR A 134 -14.96 7.79 18.12
CA THR A 134 -15.42 8.72 17.08
C THR A 134 -15.42 8.06 15.70
N PHE A 135 -14.56 7.08 15.49
CA PHE A 135 -14.44 6.39 14.21
C PHE A 135 -15.31 5.12 14.20
N PRO A 136 -15.81 4.69 13.02
CA PRO A 136 -16.52 3.42 12.88
C PRO A 136 -15.68 2.21 13.33
N ALA A 137 -16.35 1.11 13.70
CA ALA A 137 -15.67 -0.13 14.10
C ALA A 137 -15.07 -0.92 12.92
N THR A 138 -15.51 -0.62 11.69
CA THR A 138 -15.04 -1.23 10.44
C THR A 138 -14.86 -0.15 9.39
N CYS A 139 -13.98 -0.37 8.42
CA CYS A 139 -13.73 0.60 7.35
C CYS A 139 -15.05 1.04 6.69
N PRO A 140 -15.41 2.35 6.74
CA PRO A 140 -16.66 2.84 6.16
C PRO A 140 -16.56 3.04 4.64
N TYR A 141 -15.36 2.89 4.06
CA TYR A 141 -15.11 3.16 2.65
C TYR A 141 -15.02 1.85 1.87
N SER A 142 -15.83 1.75 0.82
CA SER A 142 -15.70 0.68 -0.17
C SER A 142 -14.42 0.83 -0.99
N VAL A 143 -13.98 -0.26 -1.62
CA VAL A 143 -12.85 -0.24 -2.58
C VAL A 143 -13.07 0.79 -3.68
N ALA A 144 -14.30 0.89 -4.19
CA ALA A 144 -14.64 1.87 -5.21
C ALA A 144 -14.37 3.31 -4.73
N GLN A 145 -14.76 3.64 -3.50
CA GLN A 145 -14.51 4.96 -2.89
C GLN A 145 -13.03 5.20 -2.58
N LEU A 146 -12.30 4.16 -2.16
CA LEU A 146 -10.86 4.28 -1.92
C LEU A 146 -10.09 4.61 -3.21
N LEU A 147 -10.51 4.02 -4.33
CA LEU A 147 -9.89 4.20 -5.65
C LEU A 147 -10.49 5.35 -6.48
N ASP A 148 -11.53 6.01 -6.00
CA ASP A 148 -12.16 7.15 -6.67
C ASP A 148 -11.42 8.45 -6.34
N ASP A 149 -10.79 9.05 -7.34
CA ASP A 149 -10.02 10.30 -7.22
C ASP A 149 -10.85 11.47 -6.70
N ASP A 150 -12.15 11.49 -6.99
CA ASP A 150 -13.07 12.56 -6.63
C ASP A 150 -13.81 12.29 -5.31
N PHE A 151 -13.66 11.10 -4.73
CA PHE A 151 -14.30 10.77 -3.46
C PHE A 151 -13.60 11.44 -2.28
N TYR A 152 -14.38 12.25 -1.54
CA TYR A 152 -14.03 12.77 -0.22
C TYR A 152 -15.25 12.57 0.68
N PRO A 153 -15.11 11.89 1.83
CA PRO A 153 -16.25 11.60 2.68
C PRO A 153 -16.79 12.88 3.32
N ASP A 154 -18.10 13.05 3.25
CA ASP A 154 -18.80 14.06 4.03
C ASP A 154 -18.91 13.59 5.48
N ASN A 155 -18.94 14.55 6.42
CA ASN A 155 -19.28 14.25 7.80
C ASN A 155 -20.68 13.61 7.81
N THR A 156 -20.76 12.33 8.15
CA THR A 156 -22.03 11.70 8.45
C THR A 156 -22.48 12.21 9.82
N GLU A 157 -23.59 12.95 9.84
CA GLU A 157 -24.29 13.37 11.06
C GLU A 157 -24.67 12.18 11.95
#